data_AF-A0A1B0A2D7-F1
#
_entry.id   AF-A0A1B0A2D7-F1
#
_cell.length_a   1.000
_cell.length_b   1.000
_cell.length_c   1.000
_cell.angle_alpha   90.00
_cell.angle_beta   90.00
_cell.angle_gamma   90.00
#
_symmetry.space_group_name_H-M   'P 1'
#
loop_
_entity.id
_entity.type
_entity.pdbx_description
1 polymer ?
#
loop_
_entity_poly.entity_id
_entity_poly.type
_entity_poly.pdbx_seq_one_letter_code
_entity_poly.pdbx_strand_id
1 'polypeptide(L)'
;MMKNIVDVLSLQNRVQETKIQKTKPTDYRKIDKIGIVARFLFECAIKLEIKPLTSACAAIIYHRFFKEVNTSDYDEYLIAASSLYMAGKIQDDPVKIRDVINVAHCTLNRGASPLELGDEYWSMRDAIVQAELLIARTLKFDLNFEHPHKFLLYYMKTLQDWLGSTIWNSVPIAKTAASFLQDFHHSEKILNHKPTHIAICCLSLALQTYGVQVPLTDESEESSMWYTPFVPDISKDKHWEIIEDIIEVYKRESEIDNM
;
A
#
# COMPACT_ATOMS: atom_id res chain seq x y z
N MET A 1 -49.41 5.19 -24.98
CA MET A 1 -48.52 5.57 -23.87
C MET A 1 -47.82 4.32 -23.36
N MET A 2 -46.62 4.01 -23.85
CA MET A 2 -45.74 3.02 -23.23
C MET A 2 -44.35 3.66 -23.16
N LYS A 3 -44.05 4.29 -22.03
CA LYS A 3 -42.71 4.76 -21.68
C LYS A 3 -42.33 4.06 -20.39
N ASN A 4 -41.12 3.51 -20.39
CA ASN A 4 -40.35 3.02 -19.24
C ASN A 4 -40.64 1.58 -18.78
N ILE A 5 -40.41 0.61 -19.67
CA ILE A 5 -39.80 -0.64 -19.23
C ILE A 5 -38.30 -0.40 -19.34
N VAL A 6 -37.66 -0.12 -18.21
CA VAL A 6 -36.20 -0.08 -18.17
C VAL A 6 -35.73 -1.50 -18.42
N ASP A 7 -35.05 -1.72 -19.53
CA ASP A 7 -34.58 -3.03 -19.95
C ASP A 7 -33.57 -3.54 -18.91
N VAL A 8 -34.02 -4.45 -18.06
CA VAL A 8 -33.23 -5.03 -16.95
C VAL A 8 -31.95 -5.65 -17.48
N LEU A 9 -31.94 -6.14 -18.72
CA LEU A 9 -30.78 -6.68 -19.39
C LEU A 9 -29.74 -5.58 -19.70
N SER A 10 -30.21 -4.40 -20.13
CA SER A 10 -29.33 -3.22 -20.35
C SER A 10 -28.77 -2.67 -19.03
N LEU A 11 -29.50 -2.78 -17.92
CA LEU A 11 -29.01 -2.43 -16.58
C LEU A 11 -28.00 -3.46 -16.08
N GLN A 12 -28.23 -4.75 -16.31
CA GLN A 12 -27.26 -5.80 -15.98
C GLN A 12 -25.98 -5.68 -16.80
N ASN A 13 -26.10 -5.38 -18.10
CA ASN A 13 -24.97 -5.10 -18.97
C ASN A 13 -24.23 -3.84 -18.53
N ARG A 14 -24.92 -2.75 -18.15
CA ARG A 14 -24.27 -1.56 -17.59
C ARG A 14 -23.60 -1.85 -16.25
N VAL A 15 -24.21 -2.63 -15.36
CA VAL A 15 -23.59 -3.03 -14.07
C VAL A 15 -22.39 -3.96 -14.32
N GLN A 16 -22.44 -4.83 -15.33
CA GLN A 16 -21.32 -5.65 -15.76
C GLN A 16 -20.23 -4.80 -16.41
N GLU A 17 -20.57 -3.84 -17.28
CA GLU A 17 -19.64 -2.90 -17.89
C GLU A 17 -19.02 -1.97 -16.85
N THR A 18 -19.75 -1.51 -15.82
CA THR A 18 -19.19 -0.73 -14.70
C THR A 18 -18.35 -1.61 -13.77
N LYS A 19 -18.64 -2.92 -13.65
CA LYS A 19 -17.79 -3.89 -12.94
C LYS A 19 -16.54 -4.28 -13.74
N ILE A 20 -16.60 -4.28 -15.07
CA ILE A 20 -15.50 -4.58 -16.01
C ILE A 20 -14.66 -3.31 -16.29
N GLN A 21 -15.25 -2.12 -16.16
CA GLN A 21 -14.58 -0.81 -16.11
C GLN A 21 -13.87 -0.55 -14.77
N LYS A 22 -13.89 -1.50 -13.82
CA LYS A 22 -12.88 -1.51 -12.77
C LYS A 22 -11.56 -1.91 -13.41
N THR A 23 -10.81 -0.87 -13.78
CA THR A 23 -9.38 -0.87 -14.10
C THR A 23 -8.95 -1.95 -15.08
N LYS A 24 -8.72 -1.58 -16.35
CA LYS A 24 -8.00 -2.44 -17.28
C LYS A 24 -6.74 -2.97 -16.56
N PRO A 25 -6.49 -4.29 -16.57
CA PRO A 25 -5.34 -4.85 -15.87
C PRO A 25 -4.06 -4.27 -16.46
N THR A 26 -3.24 -3.68 -15.60
CA THR A 26 -1.97 -3.07 -15.98
C THR A 26 -1.02 -4.14 -16.53
N ASP A 27 -0.40 -3.86 -17.68
CA ASP A 27 0.58 -4.73 -18.32
C ASP A 27 1.99 -4.30 -17.88
N TYR A 28 2.49 -4.97 -16.84
CA TYR A 28 3.74 -4.63 -16.16
C TYR A 28 4.98 -4.73 -17.06
N ARG A 29 4.94 -5.51 -18.16
CA ARG A 29 6.10 -5.64 -19.07
C ARG A 29 6.27 -4.50 -20.07
N LYS A 30 5.26 -3.66 -20.24
CA LYS A 30 5.27 -2.57 -21.24
C LYS A 30 5.50 -1.19 -20.63
N ILE A 31 5.39 -1.09 -19.30
CA ILE A 31 5.43 0.19 -18.59
C ILE A 31 6.71 0.21 -17.75
N ASP A 32 7.64 1.07 -18.14
CA ASP A 32 8.86 1.34 -17.39
C ASP A 32 8.71 2.69 -16.68
N LYS A 33 8.06 2.67 -15.51
CA LYS A 33 7.82 3.86 -14.67
C LYS A 33 8.08 3.54 -13.20
N ILE A 34 8.54 4.55 -12.47
CA ILE A 34 8.71 4.51 -11.02
C ILE A 34 7.38 4.17 -10.35
N GLY A 35 7.37 3.12 -9.50
CA GLY A 35 6.19 2.67 -8.76
C GLY A 35 5.39 1.53 -9.41
N ILE A 36 5.72 1.12 -10.64
CA ILE A 36 5.02 0.03 -11.34
C ILE A 36 5.20 -1.32 -10.62
N VAL A 37 6.38 -1.58 -10.09
CA VAL A 37 6.69 -2.81 -9.34
C VAL A 37 5.99 -2.83 -7.98
N ALA A 38 5.85 -1.66 -7.33
CA ALA A 38 5.07 -1.56 -6.09
C ALA A 38 3.59 -1.90 -6.35
N ARG A 39 3.01 -1.40 -7.45
CA ARG A 39 1.65 -1.77 -7.88
C ARG A 39 1.53 -3.28 -8.16
N PHE A 40 2.53 -3.87 -8.81
CA PHE A 40 2.61 -5.33 -8.99
C PHE A 40 2.62 -6.09 -7.65
N LEU A 41 3.42 -5.63 -6.69
CA LEU A 41 3.53 -6.22 -5.36
C LEU A 41 2.17 -6.19 -4.64
N PHE A 42 1.50 -5.04 -4.61
CA PHE A 42 0.19 -4.93 -3.97
C PHE A 42 -0.90 -5.71 -4.70
N GLU A 43 -0.88 -5.75 -6.03
CA GLU A 43 -1.82 -6.59 -6.78
C GLU A 43 -1.63 -8.08 -6.46
N CYS A 44 -0.37 -8.53 -6.38
CA CYS A 44 -0.06 -9.90 -5.95
C CYS A 44 -0.53 -10.15 -4.52
N ALA A 45 -0.31 -9.21 -3.61
CA ALA A 45 -0.77 -9.33 -2.22
C ALA A 45 -2.30 -9.49 -2.11
N ILE A 46 -3.06 -8.71 -2.89
CA ILE A 46 -4.52 -8.80 -2.95
C ILE A 46 -4.97 -10.16 -3.51
N LYS A 47 -4.35 -10.64 -4.59
CA LYS A 47 -4.66 -11.95 -5.19
C LYS A 47 -4.29 -13.13 -4.28
N LEU A 48 -3.28 -12.97 -3.44
CA LEU A 48 -2.88 -13.96 -2.43
C LEU A 48 -3.71 -13.87 -1.14
N GLU A 49 -4.65 -12.92 -1.05
CA GLU A 49 -5.48 -12.68 0.13
C GLU A 49 -4.65 -12.39 1.40
N ILE A 50 -3.48 -11.78 1.22
CA ILE A 50 -2.55 -11.43 2.29
C ILE A 50 -3.09 -10.24 3.10
N LYS A 51 -2.85 -10.22 4.41
CA LYS A 51 -3.26 -9.10 5.27
C LYS A 51 -2.57 -7.79 4.84
N PRO A 52 -3.24 -6.63 4.96
CA PRO A 52 -2.64 -5.34 4.60
C PRO A 52 -1.31 -5.06 5.31
N LEU A 53 -1.22 -5.39 6.60
CA LEU A 53 0.03 -5.24 7.38
C LEU A 53 1.19 -6.07 6.80
N THR A 54 0.91 -7.30 6.34
CA THR A 54 1.91 -8.17 5.70
C THR A 54 2.33 -7.61 4.33
N SER A 55 1.40 -7.06 3.56
CA SER A 55 1.72 -6.40 2.28
C SER A 55 2.58 -5.14 2.47
N ALA A 56 2.30 -4.35 3.50
CA ALA A 56 3.10 -3.20 3.91
C ALA A 56 4.53 -3.62 4.33
N CYS A 57 4.65 -4.71 5.09
CA CYS A 57 5.92 -5.32 5.45
C CYS A 57 6.73 -5.71 4.22
N ALA A 58 6.10 -6.38 3.24
CA ALA A 58 6.74 -6.74 1.99
C ALA A 58 7.24 -5.51 1.21
N ALA A 59 6.43 -4.45 1.13
CA ALA A 59 6.81 -3.21 0.47
C ALA A 59 8.02 -2.53 1.15
N ILE A 60 8.05 -2.48 2.49
CA ILE A 60 9.20 -1.92 3.23
C ILE A 60 10.46 -2.75 2.99
N ILE A 61 10.37 -4.08 2.99
CA ILE A 61 11.51 -4.97 2.70
C ILE A 61 12.03 -4.71 1.28
N TYR A 62 11.14 -4.62 0.31
CA TYR A 62 11.46 -4.32 -1.09
C TYR A 62 12.21 -2.98 -1.21
N HIS A 63 11.65 -1.90 -0.66
CA HIS A 63 12.26 -0.57 -0.73
C HIS A 63 13.62 -0.53 -0.01
N ARG A 64 13.74 -1.19 1.14
CA ARG A 64 15.01 -1.25 1.88
C ARG A 64 16.08 -2.01 1.11
N PHE A 65 15.70 -3.07 0.39
CA PHE A 65 16.63 -3.83 -0.43
C PHE A 65 17.22 -2.96 -1.54
N PHE A 66 16.38 -2.29 -2.33
CA PHE A 66 16.83 -1.43 -3.44
C PHE A 66 17.50 -0.11 -2.99
N LYS A 67 17.45 0.21 -1.70
CA LYS A 67 18.27 1.29 -1.12
C LYS A 67 19.74 0.88 -0.92
N GLU A 68 20.01 -0.41 -0.77
CA GLU A 68 21.35 -0.97 -0.51
C GLU A 68 22.02 -1.53 -1.78
N VAL A 69 21.26 -1.77 -2.85
CA VAL A 69 21.76 -2.36 -4.11
C VAL A 69 21.32 -1.56 -5.33
N ASN A 70 22.03 -1.73 -6.45
CA ASN A 70 21.59 -1.13 -7.71
C ASN A 70 20.42 -1.92 -8.29
N THR A 71 19.40 -1.21 -8.79
CA THR A 71 18.21 -1.83 -9.39
C THR A 71 18.53 -2.68 -10.62
N SER A 72 19.52 -2.28 -11.42
CA SER A 72 19.88 -2.96 -12.68
C SER A 72 20.49 -4.36 -12.49
N ASP A 73 20.95 -4.70 -11.28
CA ASP A 73 21.62 -5.97 -11.01
C ASP A 73 20.62 -7.11 -10.73
N TYR A 74 19.35 -6.78 -10.47
CA TYR A 74 18.35 -7.73 -9.99
C TYR A 74 17.01 -7.59 -10.72
N ASP A 75 16.28 -8.70 -10.85
CA ASP A 75 14.89 -8.67 -11.33
C ASP A 75 13.97 -8.14 -10.22
N GLU A 76 13.47 -6.92 -10.41
CA GLU A 76 12.57 -6.24 -9.48
C GLU A 76 11.31 -7.06 -9.15
N TYR A 77 10.74 -7.78 -10.12
CA TYR A 77 9.52 -8.57 -9.92
C TYR A 77 9.81 -9.83 -9.09
N LEU A 78 10.98 -10.44 -9.30
CA LEU A 78 11.43 -11.57 -8.47
C LEU A 78 11.66 -11.13 -7.03
N ILE A 79 12.32 -9.98 -6.83
CA ILE A 79 12.55 -9.43 -5.49
C ILE A 79 11.22 -9.05 -4.81
N ALA A 80 10.27 -8.46 -5.54
CA ALA A 80 8.93 -8.16 -5.02
C ALA A 80 8.17 -9.42 -4.57
N ALA A 81 8.15 -10.47 -5.40
CA ALA A 81 7.51 -11.74 -5.07
C ALA A 81 8.19 -12.42 -3.86
N SER A 82 9.52 -12.38 -3.80
CA SER A 82 10.30 -12.92 -2.69
C SER A 82 10.09 -12.14 -1.39
N SER A 83 9.90 -10.82 -1.48
CA SER A 83 9.58 -9.95 -0.35
C SER A 83 8.20 -10.27 0.24
N LEU A 84 7.20 -10.56 -0.61
CA LEU A 84 5.88 -11.04 -0.16
C LEU A 84 5.96 -12.38 0.58
N TYR A 85 6.71 -13.33 0.01
CA TYR A 85 6.91 -14.63 0.62
C TYR A 85 7.62 -14.53 1.98
N MET A 86 8.67 -13.70 2.07
CA MET A 86 9.39 -13.44 3.31
C MET A 86 8.49 -12.73 4.35
N ALA A 87 7.75 -11.71 3.94
CA ALA A 87 6.86 -10.94 4.83
C ALA A 87 5.77 -11.81 5.46
N GLY A 88 5.21 -12.77 4.70
CA GLY A 88 4.25 -13.75 5.22
C GLY A 88 4.82 -14.58 6.38
N LYS A 89 6.11 -14.90 6.35
CA LYS A 89 6.78 -15.59 7.47
C LYS A 89 7.07 -14.67 8.65
N ILE A 90 7.37 -13.40 8.40
CA ILE A 90 7.66 -12.42 9.47
C ILE A 90 6.38 -12.05 10.24
N GLN A 91 5.25 -11.94 9.56
CA GLN A 91 3.97 -11.49 10.16
C GLN A 91 3.04 -12.65 10.55
N ASP A 92 3.53 -13.89 10.58
CA ASP A 92 2.73 -15.10 10.84
C ASP A 92 1.46 -15.19 9.97
N ASP A 93 1.63 -14.88 8.68
CA ASP A 93 0.59 -14.93 7.65
C ASP A 93 1.06 -15.88 6.54
N PRO A 94 0.97 -17.21 6.77
CA PRO A 94 1.67 -18.19 5.95
C PRO A 94 1.09 -18.28 4.54
N VAL A 95 1.92 -17.95 3.55
CA VAL A 95 1.59 -18.07 2.12
C VAL A 95 2.38 -19.22 1.52
N LYS A 96 1.74 -20.08 0.71
CA LYS A 96 2.44 -21.15 0.02
C LYS A 96 3.28 -20.59 -1.12
N ILE A 97 4.53 -21.03 -1.22
CA ILE A 97 5.43 -20.62 -2.31
C ILE A 97 4.82 -20.88 -3.70
N ARG A 98 4.05 -21.96 -3.86
CA ARG A 98 3.34 -22.27 -5.10
C ARG A 98 2.33 -21.19 -5.47
N ASP A 99 1.61 -20.66 -4.49
CA ASP A 99 0.60 -19.64 -4.72
C ASP A 99 1.28 -18.32 -5.10
N VAL A 100 2.40 -17.97 -4.43
CA VAL A 100 3.24 -16.81 -4.80
C VAL A 100 3.74 -16.91 -6.24
N ILE A 101 4.29 -18.06 -6.63
CA ILE A 101 4.78 -18.32 -8.00
C ILE A 101 3.65 -18.16 -9.02
N ASN A 102 2.51 -18.81 -8.79
CA ASN A 102 1.38 -18.77 -9.70
C ASN A 102 0.81 -17.35 -9.83
N VAL A 103 0.64 -16.64 -8.71
CA VAL A 103 0.11 -15.27 -8.72
C VAL A 103 1.09 -14.32 -9.41
N ALA A 104 2.39 -14.39 -9.10
CA ALA A 104 3.40 -13.57 -9.76
C ALA A 104 3.41 -13.83 -11.27
N HIS A 105 3.44 -15.09 -11.68
CA HIS A 105 3.44 -15.47 -13.10
C HIS A 105 2.18 -15.00 -13.82
N CYS A 106 0.98 -15.28 -13.29
CA CYS A 106 -0.28 -14.87 -13.91
C CYS A 106 -0.50 -13.35 -13.90
N THR A 107 0.14 -12.64 -12.97
CA THR A 107 0.08 -11.17 -12.89
C THR A 107 1.00 -10.53 -13.93
N LEU A 108 2.18 -11.11 -14.18
CA LEU A 108 3.09 -10.70 -15.27
C LEU A 108 2.59 -11.13 -16.65
N ASN A 109 2.07 -12.35 -16.76
CA ASN A 109 1.56 -12.97 -17.99
C ASN A 109 0.02 -13.00 -17.97
N ARG A 110 -0.62 -11.87 -18.24
CA ARG A 110 -2.10 -11.79 -18.25
C ARG A 110 -2.68 -12.79 -19.25
N GLY A 111 -3.53 -13.69 -18.75
CA GLY A 111 -4.20 -14.72 -19.56
C GLY A 111 -3.40 -16.01 -19.75
N ALA A 112 -2.21 -16.13 -19.15
CA ALA A 112 -1.50 -17.40 -19.10
C ALA A 112 -2.16 -18.36 -18.10
N SER A 113 -2.10 -19.65 -18.42
CA SER A 113 -2.44 -20.72 -17.49
C SER A 113 -1.45 -20.75 -16.32
N PRO A 114 -1.85 -21.25 -15.13
CA PRO A 114 -0.93 -21.50 -14.03
C PRO A 114 0.26 -22.36 -14.50
N LEU A 115 1.44 -22.13 -13.90
CA LEU A 115 2.63 -22.89 -14.25
C LEU A 115 2.41 -24.38 -14.00
N GLU A 116 2.71 -25.20 -15.00
CA GLU A 116 2.78 -26.65 -14.82
C GLU A 116 3.97 -27.01 -13.92
N LEU A 117 3.90 -28.18 -13.27
CA LEU A 117 4.96 -28.69 -12.42
C LEU A 117 6.13 -29.24 -13.26
N GLY A 118 6.75 -28.37 -14.05
CA GLY A 118 7.92 -28.64 -14.88
C GLY A 118 9.16 -27.86 -14.43
N ASP A 119 10.20 -27.89 -15.25
CA ASP A 119 11.51 -27.30 -14.92
C ASP A 119 11.43 -25.80 -14.62
N GLU A 120 10.57 -25.05 -15.32
CA GLU A 120 10.35 -23.61 -15.08
C GLU A 120 9.82 -23.32 -13.66
N TYR A 121 8.92 -24.17 -13.14
CA TYR A 121 8.38 -24.02 -11.79
C TYR A 121 9.47 -24.24 -10.75
N TRP A 122 10.29 -25.29 -10.92
CA TRP A 122 11.38 -25.59 -10.00
C TRP A 122 12.46 -24.50 -10.03
N SER A 123 12.80 -24.01 -11.23
CA SER A 123 13.72 -22.88 -11.37
C SER A 123 13.21 -21.62 -10.69
N MET A 124 11.94 -21.26 -10.86
CA MET A 124 11.35 -20.09 -10.20
C MET A 124 11.25 -20.26 -8.69
N ARG A 125 10.92 -21.46 -8.21
CA ARG A 125 10.94 -21.78 -6.78
C ARG A 125 12.32 -21.57 -6.18
N ASP A 126 13.34 -22.12 -6.83
CA ASP A 126 14.72 -21.98 -6.36
C ASP A 126 15.16 -20.52 -6.41
N ALA A 127 14.79 -19.77 -7.46
CA ALA A 127 15.04 -18.34 -7.56
C ALA A 127 14.42 -17.55 -6.41
N ILE A 128 13.16 -17.81 -6.03
CA ILE A 128 12.51 -17.16 -4.88
C ILE A 128 13.23 -17.50 -3.57
N VAL A 129 13.63 -18.75 -3.37
CA VAL A 129 14.34 -19.16 -2.15
C VAL A 129 15.72 -18.52 -2.06
N GLN A 130 16.44 -18.41 -3.18
CA GLN A 130 17.74 -17.73 -3.22
C GLN A 130 17.61 -16.22 -3.04
N ALA A 131 16.63 -15.61 -3.70
CA ALA A 131 16.33 -14.18 -3.56
C ALA A 131 15.91 -13.85 -2.13
N GLU A 132 15.13 -14.70 -1.48
CA GLU A 132 14.81 -14.55 -0.06
C GLU A 132 16.09 -14.50 0.80
N LEU A 133 17.00 -15.46 0.64
CA LEU A 133 18.24 -15.51 1.40
C LEU A 133 19.13 -14.30 1.10
N LEU A 134 19.15 -13.85 -0.15
CA LEU A 134 19.84 -12.64 -0.59
C LEU A 134 19.28 -11.40 0.13
N ILE A 135 17.95 -11.18 0.09
CA ILE A 135 17.30 -10.04 0.76
C ILE A 135 17.65 -10.03 2.26
N ALA A 136 17.54 -11.18 2.93
CA ALA A 136 17.86 -11.27 4.35
C ALA A 136 19.32 -10.90 4.65
N ARG A 137 20.27 -11.33 3.80
CA ARG A 137 21.69 -11.00 3.96
C ARG A 137 21.98 -9.54 3.67
N THR A 138 21.41 -8.97 2.61
CA THR A 138 21.57 -7.56 2.25
C THR A 138 21.06 -6.65 3.37
N LEU A 139 19.90 -7.00 3.95
CA LEU A 139 19.33 -6.30 5.10
C LEU A 139 19.98 -6.68 6.44
N LYS A 140 21.05 -7.47 6.44
CA LYS A 140 21.78 -7.91 7.66
C LYS A 140 20.87 -8.57 8.71
N PHE A 141 19.84 -9.26 8.25
CA PHE A 141 18.78 -9.88 9.07
C PHE A 141 18.00 -8.88 9.94
N ASP A 142 18.09 -7.57 9.66
CA ASP A 142 17.31 -6.53 10.31
C ASP A 142 15.92 -6.41 9.68
N LEU A 143 15.10 -7.42 9.94
CA LEU A 143 13.73 -7.54 9.42
C LEU A 143 12.66 -7.12 10.43
N ASN A 144 13.07 -6.61 11.60
CA ASN A 144 12.17 -6.15 12.64
C ASN A 144 12.10 -4.61 12.64
N PHE A 145 11.08 -4.07 11.99
CA PHE A 145 10.86 -2.63 11.92
C PHE A 145 9.45 -2.26 12.38
N GLU A 146 9.32 -1.07 12.94
CA GLU A 146 8.05 -0.57 13.44
C GLU A 146 7.15 -0.11 12.29
N HIS A 147 5.90 -0.57 12.31
CA HIS A 147 4.90 -0.21 11.32
C HIS A 147 4.11 1.03 11.74
N PRO A 148 3.86 1.99 10.83
CA PRO A 148 3.02 3.16 11.13
C PRO A 148 1.60 2.76 11.57
N HIS A 149 1.11 1.61 11.13
CA HIS A 149 -0.20 1.04 11.46
C HIS A 149 -0.48 0.99 12.97
N LYS A 150 0.54 0.66 13.77
CA LYS A 150 0.42 0.59 15.24
C LYS A 150 0.11 1.96 15.82
N PHE A 151 0.86 2.98 15.42
CA PHE A 151 0.68 4.36 15.88
C PHE A 151 -0.63 4.95 15.40
N LEU A 152 -0.99 4.69 14.13
CA LEU A 152 -2.24 5.14 13.54
C LEU A 152 -3.45 4.68 14.36
N LEU A 153 -3.47 3.41 14.78
CA LEU A 153 -4.55 2.87 15.61
C LEU A 153 -4.66 3.57 16.97
N TYR A 154 -3.53 3.84 17.63
CA TYR A 154 -3.53 4.56 18.91
C TYR A 154 -4.04 5.99 18.74
N TYR A 155 -3.58 6.70 17.70
CA TYR A 155 -3.99 8.08 17.45
C TYR A 155 -5.48 8.18 17.08
N MET A 156 -5.98 7.25 16.26
CA MET A 156 -7.40 7.18 15.92
C MET A 156 -8.28 7.00 17.15
N LYS A 157 -7.88 6.11 18.08
CA LYS A 157 -8.66 5.86 19.30
C LYS A 157 -8.74 7.10 20.18
N THR A 158 -7.62 7.79 20.39
CA THR A 158 -7.62 9.03 21.18
C THR A 158 -8.42 10.14 20.50
N LEU A 159 -8.32 10.28 19.17
CA LEU A 159 -9.14 11.26 18.43
C LEU A 159 -10.63 10.96 18.48
N GLN A 160 -11.02 9.69 18.46
CA GLN A 160 -12.41 9.29 18.62
C GLN A 160 -12.98 9.79 19.96
N ASP A 161 -12.18 9.70 21.03
CA ASP A 161 -12.57 10.19 22.36
C ASP A 161 -12.66 11.73 22.38
N TRP A 162 -11.80 12.45 21.65
CA TRP A 162 -11.81 13.92 21.58
C TRP A 162 -12.95 14.50 20.73
N LEU A 163 -13.22 13.89 19.56
CA LEU A 163 -14.26 14.34 18.62
C LEU A 163 -15.66 13.88 19.03
N GLY A 164 -15.74 12.84 19.87
CA GLY A 164 -16.97 12.19 20.27
C GLY A 164 -17.55 11.27 19.18
N SER A 165 -18.31 10.27 19.61
CA SER A 165 -18.84 9.21 18.75
C SER A 165 -19.74 9.73 17.62
N THR A 166 -20.39 10.87 17.79
CA THR A 166 -21.33 11.43 16.80
C THR A 166 -20.60 11.91 15.55
N ILE A 167 -19.52 12.69 15.73
CA ILE A 167 -18.71 13.21 14.62
C ILE A 167 -17.91 12.06 14.00
N TRP A 168 -17.30 11.21 14.83
CA TRP A 168 -16.49 10.09 14.35
C TRP A 168 -17.27 9.10 13.47
N ASN A 169 -18.54 8.81 13.81
CA ASN A 169 -19.36 7.91 13.01
C ASN A 169 -20.00 8.58 11.79
N SER A 170 -20.02 9.91 11.74
CA SER A 170 -20.58 10.65 10.60
C SER A 170 -19.69 10.61 9.36
N VAL A 171 -18.37 10.46 9.56
CA VAL A 171 -17.37 10.54 8.50
C VAL A 171 -16.38 9.37 8.63
N PRO A 172 -16.02 8.67 7.52
CA PRO A 172 -15.12 7.52 7.58
C PRO A 172 -13.63 7.95 7.69
N ILE A 173 -13.28 8.75 8.70
CA ILE A 173 -11.90 9.25 8.95
C ILE A 173 -10.93 8.07 9.11
N ALA A 174 -11.31 7.08 9.92
CA ALA A 174 -10.48 5.90 10.20
C ALA A 174 -10.10 5.15 8.94
N LYS A 175 -11.10 4.87 8.09
CA LYS A 175 -10.90 4.13 6.83
C LYS A 175 -10.03 4.93 5.87
N THR A 176 -10.27 6.23 5.77
CA THR A 176 -9.56 7.11 4.84
C THR A 176 -8.10 7.28 5.22
N ALA A 177 -7.80 7.50 6.49
CA ALA A 177 -6.42 7.56 6.96
C ALA A 177 -5.67 6.21 6.82
N ALA A 178 -6.37 5.08 7.02
CA ALA A 178 -5.79 3.76 6.76
C ALA A 178 -5.51 3.54 5.26
N SER A 179 -6.38 4.03 4.38
CA SER A 179 -6.15 4.03 2.93
C SER A 179 -4.95 4.89 2.54
N PHE A 180 -4.85 6.13 3.03
CA PHE A 180 -3.67 6.98 2.80
C PHE A 180 -2.38 6.30 3.24
N LEU A 181 -2.39 5.64 4.40
CA LEU A 181 -1.24 4.90 4.88
C LEU A 181 -0.90 3.72 3.97
N GLN A 182 -1.90 2.93 3.57
CA GLN A 182 -1.69 1.79 2.68
C GLN A 182 -1.10 2.24 1.34
N ASP A 183 -1.64 3.31 0.77
CA ASP A 183 -1.22 3.83 -0.53
C ASP A 183 0.22 4.38 -0.45
N PHE A 184 0.61 5.01 0.67
CA PHE A 184 1.96 5.54 0.85
C PHE A 184 3.07 4.47 0.75
N HIS A 185 2.78 3.20 1.04
CA HIS A 185 3.74 2.10 0.88
C HIS A 185 4.10 1.82 -0.59
N HIS A 186 3.38 2.37 -1.57
CA HIS A 186 3.77 2.31 -2.98
C HIS A 186 5.02 3.16 -3.27
N SER A 187 5.37 4.11 -2.40
CA SER A 187 6.52 4.99 -2.54
C SER A 187 7.66 4.59 -1.61
N GLU A 188 8.89 4.60 -2.13
CA GLU A 188 10.12 4.42 -1.33
C GLU A 188 10.32 5.51 -0.27
N LYS A 189 9.67 6.67 -0.44
CA LYS A 189 9.76 7.82 0.48
C LYS A 189 9.30 7.49 1.89
N ILE A 190 8.51 6.42 2.07
CA ILE A 190 8.12 5.91 3.38
C ILE A 190 9.32 5.60 4.28
N LEU A 191 10.48 5.26 3.70
CA LEU A 191 11.71 4.98 4.45
C LEU A 191 12.41 6.23 5.00
N ASN A 192 12.03 7.42 4.53
CA ASN A 192 12.70 8.68 4.91
C ASN A 192 12.06 9.35 6.13
N HIS A 193 10.91 8.83 6.59
CA HIS A 193 10.11 9.42 7.65
C HIS A 193 9.89 8.45 8.80
N LYS A 194 9.72 8.97 10.01
CA LYS A 194 9.45 8.13 11.19
C LYS A 194 8.03 7.54 11.11
N PRO A 195 7.81 6.29 11.54
CA PRO A 195 6.47 5.68 11.55
C PRO A 195 5.41 6.48 12.32
N THR A 196 5.81 7.14 13.42
CA THR A 196 4.95 8.04 14.21
C THR A 196 4.50 9.25 13.40
N HIS A 197 5.43 9.86 12.64
CA HIS A 197 5.18 11.04 11.81
C HIS A 197 4.28 10.70 10.61
N ILE A 198 4.49 9.55 9.98
CA ILE A 198 3.65 9.08 8.87
C ILE A 198 2.21 8.87 9.34
N ALA A 199 2.02 8.19 10.47
CA ALA A 199 0.69 7.91 11.01
C ALA A 199 -0.11 9.19 11.31
N ILE A 200 0.53 10.19 11.94
CA ILE A 200 -0.15 11.45 12.26
C ILE A 200 -0.47 12.27 10.99
N CYS A 201 0.42 12.25 9.99
CA CYS A 201 0.18 12.95 8.72
C CYS A 201 -0.96 12.31 7.91
N CYS A 202 -1.05 10.97 7.86
CA CYS A 202 -2.17 10.27 7.21
C CYS A 202 -3.52 10.63 7.87
N LEU A 203 -3.52 10.76 9.20
CA LEU A 203 -4.69 11.14 9.98
C LEU A 203 -5.06 12.61 9.79
N SER A 204 -4.08 13.50 9.78
CA SER A 204 -4.24 14.93 9.47
C SER A 204 -4.81 15.14 8.08
N LEU A 205 -4.27 14.46 7.07
CA LEU A 205 -4.79 14.51 5.70
C LEU A 205 -6.24 14.02 5.61
N ALA A 206 -6.61 12.97 6.34
CA ALA A 206 -7.99 12.50 6.40
C ALA A 206 -8.94 13.52 7.05
N LEU A 207 -8.53 14.16 8.15
CA LEU A 207 -9.32 15.21 8.79
C LEU A 207 -9.53 16.42 7.86
N GLN A 208 -8.46 16.86 7.18
CA GLN A 208 -8.50 17.95 6.20
C GLN A 208 -9.40 17.63 5.01
N THR A 209 -9.35 16.39 4.50
CA THR A 209 -10.18 15.93 3.37
C THR A 209 -11.68 16.09 3.66
N TYR A 210 -12.08 15.91 4.92
CA TYR A 210 -13.48 16.02 5.35
C TYR A 210 -13.81 17.35 6.05
N GLY A 211 -12.85 18.26 6.17
CA GLY A 211 -13.05 19.56 6.84
C GLY A 211 -13.37 19.43 8.34
N VAL A 212 -12.90 18.36 9.00
CA VAL A 212 -13.12 18.15 10.43
C VAL A 212 -12.00 18.83 11.22
N GLN A 213 -12.36 19.80 12.05
CA GLN A 213 -11.43 20.44 12.96
C GLN A 213 -11.45 19.75 14.32
N VAL A 214 -10.27 19.57 14.91
CA VAL A 214 -10.16 19.03 16.26
C VAL A 214 -10.57 20.12 17.26
N PRO A 215 -11.48 19.82 18.21
CA PRO A 215 -11.90 20.80 19.21
C PRO A 215 -10.73 21.25 20.10
N LEU A 216 -10.83 22.47 20.63
CA LEU A 216 -9.94 23.03 21.66
C LEU A 216 -8.49 23.27 21.25
N THR A 217 -8.21 23.37 19.94
CA THR A 217 -6.86 23.66 19.42
C THR A 217 -6.87 24.97 18.65
N ASP A 218 -6.00 25.90 19.04
CA ASP A 218 -5.75 27.14 18.30
C ASP A 218 -4.62 26.88 17.29
N GLU A 219 -4.95 26.65 16.02
CA GLU A 219 -3.96 26.31 14.97
C GLU A 219 -3.05 27.51 14.59
N SER A 220 -3.12 28.62 15.32
CA SER A 220 -2.29 29.80 15.12
C SER A 220 -0.83 29.62 15.54
N GLU A 221 -0.57 28.78 16.55
CA GLU A 221 0.77 28.54 17.12
C GLU A 221 1.21 27.08 16.92
N GLU A 222 2.49 26.83 16.60
CA GLU A 222 3.01 25.46 16.41
C GLU A 222 2.85 24.59 17.67
N SER A 223 2.98 25.20 18.86
CA SER A 223 2.74 24.53 20.15
C SER A 223 1.29 24.13 20.39
N SER A 224 0.35 24.75 19.67
CA SER A 224 -1.10 24.58 19.84
C SER A 224 -1.73 23.70 18.76
N MET A 225 -0.91 23.14 17.86
CA MET A 225 -1.36 22.14 16.88
C MET A 225 -1.91 20.91 17.59
N TRP A 226 -3.04 20.40 17.09
CA TRP A 226 -3.74 19.27 17.71
C TRP A 226 -2.89 17.99 17.78
N TYR A 227 -1.88 17.86 16.92
CA TYR A 227 -1.00 16.71 16.86
C TYR A 227 0.22 16.79 17.79
N THR A 228 0.54 17.96 18.35
CA THR A 228 1.69 18.16 19.24
C THR A 228 1.68 17.22 20.46
N PRO A 229 0.54 16.92 21.11
CA PRO A 229 0.48 15.94 22.20
C PRO A 229 0.83 14.51 21.78
N PHE A 230 0.60 14.14 20.51
CA PHE A 230 0.94 12.82 19.98
C PHE A 230 2.40 12.72 19.56
N VAL A 231 2.90 13.79 18.94
CA VAL A 231 4.21 13.84 18.29
C VAL A 231 4.83 15.21 18.58
N PRO A 232 5.56 15.37 19.69
CA PRO A 232 6.14 16.67 20.07
C PRO A 232 7.39 17.03 19.25
N ASP A 233 7.97 16.08 18.51
CA ASP A 233 9.21 16.26 17.75
C ASP A 233 9.00 16.60 16.27
N ILE A 234 7.74 16.76 15.83
CA ILE A 234 7.43 17.09 14.43
C ILE A 234 7.33 18.61 14.25
N SER A 235 8.08 19.16 13.29
CA SER A 235 7.94 20.56 12.87
C SER A 235 6.79 20.70 11.86
N LYS A 236 6.25 21.92 11.73
CA LYS A 236 5.21 22.22 10.74
C LYS A 236 5.67 21.93 9.31
N ASP A 237 6.91 22.30 8.99
CA ASP A 237 7.51 22.05 7.67
C ASP A 237 7.59 20.55 7.37
N LYS A 238 8.02 19.74 8.35
CA LYS A 238 8.14 18.29 8.17
C LYS A 238 6.77 17.62 8.02
N HIS A 239 5.76 18.11 8.75
CA HIS A 239 4.39 17.65 8.60
C HIS A 239 3.85 17.91 7.18
N TRP A 240 4.08 19.11 6.63
CA TRP A 240 3.69 19.42 5.24
C TRP A 240 4.47 18.61 4.20
N GLU A 241 5.78 18.42 4.39
CA GLU A 241 6.63 17.60 3.51
C GLU A 241 6.09 16.16 3.40
N ILE A 242 5.73 15.53 4.53
CA ILE A 242 5.19 14.17 4.53
C ILE A 242 3.82 14.11 3.85
N ILE A 243 2.95 15.11 4.06
CA ILE A 243 1.65 15.18 3.38
C ILE A 243 1.84 15.32 1.87
N GLU A 244 2.76 16.16 1.42
CA GLU A 244 3.06 16.31 -0.01
C GLU A 244 3.57 15.00 -0.61
N ASP A 245 4.45 14.29 0.09
CA ASP A 245 4.95 12.96 -0.32
C ASP A 245 3.83 11.92 -0.44
N ILE A 246 2.84 11.94 0.46
CA ILE A 246 1.66 11.07 0.38
C ILE A 246 0.80 11.43 -0.83
N ILE A 247 0.55 12.73 -1.05
CA ILE A 247 -0.28 13.22 -2.17
C ILE A 247 0.40 12.91 -3.52
N GLU A 248 1.73 12.94 -3.58
CA GLU A 248 2.47 12.64 -4.80
C GLU A 248 2.21 11.21 -5.31
N VAL A 249 1.93 10.25 -4.42
CA VAL A 249 1.58 8.87 -4.81
C VAL A 249 0.36 8.87 -5.73
N TYR A 250 -0.68 9.62 -5.40
CA TYR A 250 -1.89 9.72 -6.20
C TYR A 250 -1.66 10.42 -7.55
N LYS A 251 -0.74 11.40 -7.60
CA LYS A 251 -0.34 12.02 -8.87
C LYS A 251 0.29 10.97 -9.78
N ARG A 252 1.25 10.19 -9.27
CA ARG A 252 1.92 9.14 -10.03
C ARG A 252 0.96 8.04 -10.47
N GLU A 253 0.03 7.63 -9.61
CA GLU A 253 -0.98 6.62 -9.97
C GLU A 253 -1.87 7.10 -11.11
N SER A 254 -2.30 8.37 -11.08
CA SER A 254 -3.08 8.96 -12.17
C SER A 254 -2.32 8.97 -13.51
N GLU A 255 -0.99 9.11 -13.49
CA GLU A 255 -0.16 9.03 -14.69
C GLU A 255 0.01 7.59 -15.24
N ILE A 256 -0.19 6.58 -14.38
CA ILE A 256 -0.17 5.17 -14.77
C ILE A 256 -1.53 4.78 -15.36
N ASP A 257 -2.63 5.25 -14.76
CA ASP A 257 -3.99 4.91 -15.18
C ASP A 257 -4.45 5.60 -16.47
N ASN A 258 -3.86 6.75 -16.81
CA ASN A 258 -4.18 7.50 -18.04
C ASN A 258 -3.54 6.93 -19.32
N MET A 259 -2.93 5.73 -19.28
CA MET A 259 -2.32 5.02 -20.41
C MET A 259 -3.09 3.75 -20.77
#